data_AF-A0A0D0DLB1-F1
#
_entry.id   AF-A0A0D0DLB1-F1
#
_cell.length_a   1.000
_cell.length_b   1.000
_cell.length_c   1.000
_cell.angle_alpha   90.00
_cell.angle_beta   90.00
_cell.angle_gamma   90.00
#
_symmetry.space_group_name_H-M   'P 1'
#
loop_
_entity.id
_entity.type
_entity.pdbx_description
1 polymer ?
#
loop_
_entity_poly.entity_id
_entity_poly.type
_entity_poly.pdbx_seq_one_letter_code
_entity_poly.pdbx_strand_id
1 'polypeptide(L)'
;MDVVDCPELQDLLLFIGGDLTNADILHRTKLRELITERYKVEYAKMLTEIQNSLGCVSFTSDMWTNQNSKSFMAVTAHYCALDYKGHLILWSHLAAF
;
A
#
# COMPACT_ATOMS: atom_id res chain seq x y z
N MET A 1 -0.49 -9.97 -18.99
CA MET A 1 -1.12 -8.70 -19.41
C MET A 1 -1.25 -7.87 -18.16
N ASP A 2 -0.66 -6.68 -18.11
CA ASP A 2 -0.78 -5.78 -16.95
C ASP A 2 -2.07 -4.97 -17.10
N VAL A 3 -2.83 -4.80 -16.01
CA VAL A 3 -4.17 -4.19 -16.05
C VAL A 3 -4.08 -2.74 -16.54
N VAL A 4 -2.98 -2.04 -16.26
CA VAL A 4 -2.75 -0.63 -16.61
C VAL A 4 -2.55 -0.43 -18.12
N ASP A 5 -1.99 -1.45 -18.79
CA ASP A 5 -1.75 -1.42 -20.23
C ASP A 5 -2.87 -2.14 -21.01
N CYS A 6 -4.01 -2.42 -20.36
CA CYS A 6 -5.18 -3.04 -20.96
C CYS A 6 -5.89 -2.01 -21.88
N PRO A 7 -6.01 -2.25 -23.19
CA PRO A 7 -6.63 -1.30 -24.12
C PRO A 7 -8.06 -0.92 -23.71
N GLU A 8 -8.85 -1.88 -23.24
CA GLU A 8 -10.23 -1.68 -22.81
C GLU A 8 -10.33 -0.76 -21.58
N LEU A 9 -9.36 -0.83 -20.67
CA LEU A 9 -9.29 0.08 -19.53
C LEU A 9 -8.88 1.49 -19.98
N GLN A 10 -7.93 1.60 -20.90
CA GLN A 10 -7.50 2.89 -21.44
C GLN A 10 -8.64 3.58 -22.19
N ASP A 11 -9.37 2.85 -23.04
CA ASP A 11 -10.54 3.36 -23.74
C ASP A 11 -11.64 3.81 -22.77
N LEU A 12 -11.88 3.06 -21.69
CA LEU A 12 -12.80 3.47 -20.63
C LEU A 12 -12.36 4.76 -19.95
N LEU A 13 -11.06 4.90 -19.64
CA LEU A 13 -10.50 6.10 -19.01
C LEU A 13 -10.62 7.33 -19.92
N LEU A 14 -10.34 7.18 -21.22
CA LEU A 14 -10.51 8.24 -22.22
C LEU A 14 -11.98 8.60 -22.41
N PHE A 15 -12.89 7.62 -22.35
CA PHE A 15 -14.32 7.87 -22.45
C PHE A 15 -14.87 8.65 -21.24
N ILE A 16 -14.43 8.31 -20.02
CA ILE A 16 -14.90 8.95 -18.79
C ILE A 16 -14.26 10.33 -18.59
N GLY A 17 -12.96 10.45 -18.83
CA GLY A 17 -12.25 11.72 -18.69
C GLY A 17 -12.25 12.46 -20.01
N GLY A 18 -13.34 13.15 -20.33
CA GLY A 18 -13.57 13.77 -21.65
C GLY A 18 -12.49 14.72 -22.20
N ASP A 19 -11.54 15.17 -21.37
CA ASP A 19 -10.38 15.98 -21.76
C ASP A 19 -9.03 15.23 -21.65
N LEU A 20 -9.03 13.96 -21.23
CA LEU A 20 -7.84 13.12 -21.15
C LEU A 20 -7.42 12.69 -22.56
N THR A 21 -6.13 12.80 -22.82
CA THR A 21 -5.49 12.20 -23.98
C THR A 21 -4.73 10.96 -23.57
N ASN A 22 -4.35 10.12 -24.55
CA ASN A 22 -3.54 8.94 -24.28
C ASN A 22 -2.18 9.29 -23.64
N ALA A 23 -1.66 10.51 -23.88
CA ALA A 23 -0.45 10.99 -23.24
C ALA A 23 -0.61 11.23 -21.72
N ASP A 24 -1.84 11.44 -21.25
CA ASP A 24 -2.16 11.64 -19.84
C ASP A 24 -2.33 10.31 -19.07
N ILE A 25 -2.50 9.20 -19.80
CA ILE A 25 -2.58 7.86 -19.22
C ILE A 25 -1.17 7.35 -18.92
N LEU A 26 -0.89 7.17 -17.64
CA LEU A 26 0.41 6.69 -17.18
C LEU A 26 0.63 5.24 -17.60
N HIS A 27 1.69 5.00 -18.37
CA HIS A 27 2.14 3.65 -18.67
C HIS A 27 2.56 2.89 -17.40
N ARG A 28 2.48 1.55 -17.40
CA ARG A 28 2.82 0.69 -16.23
C ARG A 28 4.14 1.06 -15.54
N THR A 29 5.15 1.44 -16.31
CA THR A 29 6.49 1.80 -15.80
C THR A 29 6.40 3.03 -14.92
N LYS A 30 5.70 4.07 -15.39
CA LYS A 30 5.56 5.32 -14.65
C LYS A 30 4.65 5.15 -13.44
N LEU A 31 3.57 4.37 -13.57
CA LEU A 31 2.72 4.07 -12.44
C LEU A 31 3.47 3.29 -11.36
N ARG A 32 4.29 2.31 -11.75
CA ARG A 32 5.13 1.54 -10.82
C ARG A 32 6.12 2.45 -10.08
N GLU A 33 6.76 3.39 -10.77
CA GLU A 33 7.63 4.39 -10.14
C GLU A 33 6.88 5.19 -9.08
N LEU A 34 5.72 5.77 -9.44
CA LEU A 34 4.92 6.59 -8.54
C LEU A 34 4.40 5.80 -7.33
N ILE A 35 3.95 4.55 -7.55
CA ILE A 35 3.55 3.65 -6.45
C ILE A 35 4.74 3.38 -5.52
N THR A 36 5.94 3.15 -6.08
CA THR A 36 7.14 2.87 -5.28
C THR A 36 7.57 4.10 -4.48
N GLU A 37 7.52 5.29 -5.07
CA GLU A 37 7.81 6.55 -4.39
C GLU A 37 6.80 6.82 -3.27
N ARG A 38 5.51 6.65 -3.57
CA ARG A 38 4.44 6.82 -2.58
C ARG A 38 4.58 5.83 -1.43
N TYR A 39 4.89 4.57 -1.75
CA TYR A 39 5.16 3.52 -0.77
C TYR A 39 6.30 3.92 0.17
N LYS A 40 7.43 4.42 -0.35
CA LYS A 40 8.57 4.85 0.50
C LYS A 40 8.17 5.94 1.49
N VAL A 41 7.36 6.92 1.04
CA VAL A 41 6.88 8.01 1.89
C VAL A 41 5.98 7.49 3.01
N GLU A 42 5.00 6.64 2.67
CA GLU A 42 4.06 6.10 3.66
C GLU A 42 4.74 5.10 4.60
N TYR A 43 5.69 4.30 4.10
CA TYR A 43 6.49 3.39 4.91
C TYR A 43 7.34 4.15 5.94
N ALA A 44 7.98 5.26 5.55
CA ALA A 44 8.74 6.09 6.48
C ALA A 44 7.85 6.71 7.57
N LYS A 45 6.64 7.14 7.22
CA LYS A 45 5.64 7.63 8.19
C LYS A 45 5.24 6.53 9.17
N MET A 46 4.88 5.36 8.66
CA MET A 46 4.52 4.19 9.48
C MET A 46 5.63 3.82 10.46
N LEU A 47 6.90 3.81 10.03
CA LEU A 47 8.03 3.56 10.93
C LEU A 47 8.13 4.62 12.04
N THR A 48 7.94 5.88 11.68
CA THR A 48 7.94 6.98 12.66
C THR A 48 6.80 6.82 13.66
N GLU A 49 5.61 6.43 13.22
CA GLU A 49 4.46 6.19 14.10
C GLU A 49 4.69 5.01 15.05
N ILE A 50 5.22 3.90 14.54
CA ILE A 50 5.57 2.71 15.36
C ILE A 50 6.64 3.07 16.41
N GLN A 51 7.66 3.84 16.03
CA GLN A 51 8.71 4.30 16.96
C GLN A 51 8.17 5.19 18.09
N ASN A 52 7.12 5.96 17.79
CA ASN A 52 6.45 6.84 18.76
C ASN A 52 5.23 6.16 19.43
N SER A 53 5.11 4.84 19.32
CA SER A 53 4.01 4.10 19.93
C SER A 53 4.05 4.18 21.46
N LEU A 54 2.87 4.11 22.06
CA LEU A 54 2.70 4.00 23.50
C LEU A 54 2.83 2.53 23.92
N GLY A 55 3.92 2.23 24.62
CA GLY A 55 4.15 0.89 25.19
C GLY A 55 4.77 -0.08 24.18
N CYS A 56 4.30 -1.32 24.19
CA CYS A 56 4.89 -2.39 23.38
C CYS A 56 4.25 -2.44 21.98
N VAL A 57 5.07 -2.82 21.00
CA VAL A 57 4.62 -3.18 19.65
C VAL A 57 4.50 -4.70 19.58
N SER A 58 3.33 -5.19 19.19
CA SER A 58 3.05 -6.61 18.95
C SER A 58 3.06 -6.89 17.46
N PHE A 59 3.46 -8.09 17.06
CA PHE A 59 3.46 -8.50 15.66
C PHE A 59 2.63 -9.76 15.46
N THR A 60 1.86 -9.79 14.38
CA THR A 60 1.24 -11.02 13.84
C THR A 60 1.94 -11.38 12.54
N SER A 61 2.18 -12.67 12.33
CA SER A 61 2.78 -13.19 11.12
C SER A 61 1.84 -14.21 10.51
N ASP A 62 1.21 -13.85 9.40
CA ASP A 62 0.38 -14.75 8.62
C ASP A 62 1.27 -15.46 7.60
N MET A 63 1.34 -16.79 7.68
CA MET A 63 2.13 -17.59 6.75
C MET A 63 1.22 -18.54 6.00
N TRP A 64 1.34 -18.57 4.68
CA TRP A 64 0.58 -19.49 3.84
C TRP A 64 1.40 -19.90 2.62
N THR A 65 0.92 -20.94 1.95
CA THR A 65 1.49 -21.45 0.71
C THR A 65 0.39 -21.45 -0.35
N ASN A 66 0.72 -21.09 -1.60
CA ASN A 66 -0.24 -21.22 -2.70
C ASN A 66 -0.26 -22.63 -3.31
N GLN A 67 -1.13 -22.87 -4.29
CA GLN A 67 -1.25 -24.16 -4.99
C GLN A 67 0.04 -24.58 -5.73
N ASN A 68 0.94 -23.64 -6.01
CA ASN A 68 2.23 -23.88 -6.66
C ASN A 68 3.36 -24.09 -5.64
N SER A 69 3.03 -24.38 -4.38
CA SER A 69 3.98 -24.55 -3.28
C SER A 69 4.88 -23.33 -3.02
N LYS A 70 4.47 -22.14 -3.46
CA LYS A 70 5.17 -20.89 -3.14
C LYS A 70 4.70 -20.41 -1.76
N SER A 71 5.65 -20.27 -0.84
CA SER A 71 5.40 -19.75 0.50
C SER A 71 5.37 -18.22 0.50
N PHE A 72 4.50 -17.68 1.34
CA PHE A 72 4.29 -16.25 1.59
C PHE A 72 4.26 -16.00 3.09
N MET A 73 4.64 -14.79 3.48
CA MET A 73 4.59 -14.33 4.86
C MET A 73 4.18 -12.85 4.86
N ALA A 74 3.07 -12.54 5.51
CA ALA A 74 2.70 -11.18 5.85
C ALA A 74 3.02 -10.93 7.32
N VAL A 75 3.60 -9.77 7.63
CA VAL A 75 3.84 -9.32 9.00
C VAL A 75 3.06 -8.06 9.26
N THR A 76 2.19 -8.06 10.26
CA THR A 76 1.41 -6.90 10.69
C THR A 76 1.87 -6.44 12.07
N ALA A 77 2.20 -5.16 12.21
CA ALA A 77 2.53 -4.53 13.48
C ALA A 77 1.26 -3.94 14.11
N HIS A 78 1.05 -4.22 15.39
CA HIS A 78 -0.04 -3.71 16.21
C HIS A 78 0.53 -2.88 17.36
N TYR A 79 0.08 -1.64 17.52
CA TYR A 79 0.62 -0.74 18.53
C TYR A 79 -0.39 0.31 18.96
N CYS A 80 -0.27 0.79 20.20
CA CYS A 80 -1.12 1.86 20.69
C CYS A 80 -0.50 3.24 20.40
N ALA A 81 -1.33 4.24 20.15
CA ALA A 81 -0.92 5.64 20.02
C ALA A 81 -2.02 6.57 20.58
N LEU A 82 -1.74 7.88 20.67
CA LEU A 82 -2.77 8.87 20.94
C LEU A 82 -3.27 9.47 19.63
N ASP A 83 -4.58 9.66 19.52
CA ASP A 83 -5.15 10.50 18.47
C ASP A 83 -4.91 12.00 18.76
N TYR A 84 -5.34 12.87 17.83
CA TYR A 84 -5.21 14.33 17.97
C TYR A 84 -6.02 14.92 19.13
N LYS A 85 -6.93 14.15 19.75
CA LYS A 85 -7.72 14.53 20.94
C LYS A 85 -7.15 13.92 22.22
N GLY A 86 -6.06 13.15 22.14
CA GLY A 86 -5.45 12.48 23.27
C GLY A 86 -6.10 11.16 23.67
N HIS A 87 -6.96 10.57 22.82
CA HIS A 87 -7.53 9.24 23.09
C HIS A 87 -6.56 8.14 22.70
N LEU A 88 -6.51 7.09 23.52
CA LEU A 88 -5.76 5.88 23.20
C LEU A 88 -6.43 5.13 22.04
N ILE A 89 -5.67 4.88 20.98
CA ILE A 89 -6.10 4.13 19.79
C ILE A 89 -5.14 2.99 19.49
N LEU A 90 -5.67 1.88 18.98
CA LEU A 90 -4.88 0.74 18.51
C LEU A 90 -4.75 0.82 16.98
N TRP A 91 -3.51 0.93 16.50
CA TRP A 91 -3.18 0.87 15.08
C TRP A 91 -2.73 -0.52 14.67
N SER A 92 -3.01 -0.87 13.42
CA SER A 92 -2.54 -2.10 12.78
C SER A 92 -2.02 -1.77 11.38
N HIS A 93 -0.77 -2.11 11.11
CA HIS A 93 -0.10 -1.80 9.83
C HIS A 93 0.61 -3.03 9.27
N LEU A 94 0.39 -3.32 7.98
CA LEU A 94 1.18 -4.32 7.27
C LEU A 94 2.62 -3.83 7.11
N ALA A 95 3.54 -4.43 7.86
CA ALA A 95 4.94 -4.04 7.92
C ALA A 95 5.80 -4.71 6.83
N ALA A 96 5.45 -5.94 6.43
CA ALA A 96 6.13 -6.70 5.38
C ALA A 96 5.18 -7.71 4.70
N PHE A 97 5.43 -8.00 3.42
CA PHE A 97 4.72 -8.99 2.59
C PHE A 97 5.61 -9.49 1.45
#